data_AF-K0PSD9-F1
#
_entry.id   AF-K0PSD9-F1
#
_cell.length_a   1.000
_cell.length_b   1.000
_cell.length_c   1.000
_cell.angle_alpha   90.00
_cell.angle_beta   90.00
_cell.angle_gamma   90.00
#
_symmetry.space_group_name_H-M   'P 1'
#
loop_
_entity.id
_entity.type
_entity.pdbx_description
1 polymer ?
#
loop_
_entity_poly.entity_id
_entity_poly.type
_entity_poly.pdbx_seq_one_letter_code
_entity_poly.pdbx_strand_id
1 'polypeptide(L)'
;MTAGGRESTNEHDDQLDLLHAAKIAGRAHAGQTDKAGGPYFLHCKRVADAVEDEDERVVAYLHDVVEKGPGWTLDRLREEGFSSTIIEAVDALTRRPEESDDEFIMRALSNPLARPVKVADLRDNLAQAKSIGSDTSKYEKGLKIVERRRDA
;
A
#
# COMPACT_ATOMS: atom_id res chain seq x y z
N MET A 1 -28.65 36.02 -3.93
CA MET A 1 -29.09 34.61 -3.91
C MET A 1 -27.98 33.80 -4.57
N THR A 2 -27.11 33.22 -3.75
CA THR A 2 -25.95 32.42 -4.15
C THR A 2 -26.25 30.97 -3.84
N ALA A 3 -26.21 30.10 -4.85
CA ALA A 3 -26.03 28.66 -4.68
C ALA A 3 -25.64 28.02 -6.02
N GLY A 4 -24.63 27.15 -5.99
CA GLY A 4 -24.26 26.28 -7.10
C GLY A 4 -22.78 26.29 -7.47
N GLY A 5 -21.89 26.12 -6.48
CA GLY A 5 -20.48 25.81 -6.73
C GLY A 5 -20.33 24.42 -7.35
N ARG A 6 -19.44 24.29 -8.33
CA ARG A 6 -19.17 23.08 -9.10
C ARG A 6 -18.33 22.08 -8.29
N GLU A 7 -18.85 20.88 -8.08
CA GLU A 7 -18.13 19.69 -7.60
C GLU A 7 -17.40 19.03 -8.78
N SER A 8 -16.33 19.62 -9.32
CA SER A 8 -15.62 19.05 -10.49
C SER A 8 -14.10 19.07 -10.41
N THR A 9 -13.54 19.26 -9.21
CA THR A 9 -12.09 19.35 -9.01
C THR A 9 -11.45 18.12 -8.36
N ASN A 10 -12.21 17.19 -7.77
CA ASN A 10 -11.62 16.07 -7.01
C ASN A 10 -11.25 14.88 -7.90
N GLU A 11 -12.17 14.37 -8.72
CA GLU A 11 -11.96 13.13 -9.48
C GLU A 11 -10.83 13.19 -10.54
N HIS A 12 -10.56 14.39 -11.08
CA HIS A 12 -9.47 14.56 -12.05
C HIS A 12 -8.08 14.55 -11.40
N ASP A 13 -7.98 15.06 -10.17
CA ASP A 13 -6.74 15.04 -9.40
C ASP A 13 -6.49 13.62 -8.86
N ASP A 14 -7.54 12.93 -8.40
CA ASP A 14 -7.49 11.55 -7.89
C ASP A 14 -7.01 10.57 -8.99
N GLN A 15 -7.52 10.70 -10.21
CA GLN A 15 -7.09 9.88 -11.36
C GLN A 15 -5.63 10.18 -11.79
N LEU A 16 -5.17 11.42 -11.63
CA LEU A 16 -3.79 11.82 -11.95
C LEU A 16 -2.81 11.22 -10.92
N ASP A 17 -3.18 11.25 -9.65
CA ASP A 17 -2.40 10.69 -8.54
C ASP A 17 -2.27 9.16 -8.67
N LEU A 18 -3.33 8.46 -9.07
CA LEU A 18 -3.28 7.02 -9.30
C LEU A 18 -2.28 6.65 -10.41
N LEU A 19 -2.35 7.34 -11.55
CA LEU A 19 -1.42 7.11 -12.65
C LEU A 19 0.03 7.46 -12.25
N HIS A 20 0.20 8.54 -11.47
CA HIS A 20 1.51 8.97 -10.99
C HIS A 20 2.13 7.97 -10.02
N ALA A 21 1.35 7.47 -9.05
CA ALA A 21 1.74 6.43 -8.11
C ALA A 21 2.16 5.14 -8.83
N ALA A 22 1.39 4.69 -9.82
CA ALA A 22 1.73 3.52 -10.62
C ALA A 22 3.06 3.70 -11.38
N LYS A 23 3.32 4.88 -11.95
CA LYS A 23 4.60 5.19 -12.61
C LYS A 23 5.77 5.18 -11.62
N ILE A 24 5.57 5.74 -10.42
CA ILE A 24 6.58 5.74 -9.36
C ILE A 24 6.91 4.31 -8.94
N ALA A 25 5.90 3.48 -8.65
CA ALA A 25 6.06 2.07 -8.30
C ALA A 25 6.82 1.29 -9.39
N GLY A 26 6.44 1.50 -10.66
CA GLY A 26 7.12 0.86 -11.79
C GLY A 26 8.60 1.22 -11.91
N ARG A 27 8.97 2.48 -11.64
CA ARG A 27 10.38 2.92 -11.62
C ARG A 27 11.12 2.43 -10.38
N ALA A 28 10.51 2.54 -9.20
CA ALA A 28 11.13 2.16 -7.93
C ALA A 28 11.47 0.67 -7.87
N HIS A 29 10.62 -0.16 -8.45
CA HIS A 29 10.76 -1.62 -8.46
C HIS A 29 11.28 -2.18 -9.80
N ALA A 30 11.84 -1.33 -10.68
CA ALA A 30 12.39 -1.77 -11.95
C ALA A 30 13.52 -2.79 -11.74
N GLY A 31 13.40 -3.96 -12.37
CA GLY A 31 14.36 -5.06 -12.21
C GLY A 31 14.24 -5.86 -10.91
N GLN A 32 13.34 -5.50 -10.01
CA GLN A 32 13.05 -6.29 -8.80
C GLN A 32 12.08 -7.42 -9.13
N THR A 33 12.27 -8.56 -8.46
CA THR A 33 11.38 -9.72 -8.57
C THR A 33 10.58 -9.93 -7.29
N ASP A 34 9.33 -10.35 -7.42
CA ASP A 34 8.54 -10.85 -6.30
C ASP A 34 8.99 -12.27 -5.88
N LYS A 35 8.29 -12.84 -4.88
CA LYS A 35 8.62 -14.15 -4.30
C LYS A 35 8.40 -15.29 -5.28
N ALA A 36 7.53 -15.10 -6.28
CA ALA A 36 7.27 -16.08 -7.34
C ALA A 36 8.23 -15.93 -8.53
N GLY A 37 9.18 -14.99 -8.48
CA GLY A 37 10.14 -14.71 -9.55
C GLY A 37 9.57 -13.84 -10.68
N GLY A 38 8.36 -13.30 -10.52
CA GLY A 38 7.76 -12.35 -11.46
C GLY A 38 8.20 -10.91 -11.18
N PRO A 39 7.90 -9.95 -12.07
CA PRO A 39 8.20 -8.54 -11.82
C PRO A 39 7.49 -8.04 -10.55
N TYR A 40 8.23 -7.39 -9.65
CA TYR A 40 7.70 -6.92 -8.36
C TYR A 40 6.52 -5.95 -8.52
N PHE A 41 6.53 -5.13 -9.58
CA PHE A 41 5.41 -4.24 -9.92
C PHE A 41 4.06 -4.97 -10.03
N LEU A 42 4.05 -6.26 -10.43
CA LEU A 42 2.80 -7.04 -10.49
C LEU A 42 2.21 -7.31 -9.11
N HIS A 43 3.04 -7.41 -8.06
CA HIS A 43 2.56 -7.47 -6.69
C HIS A 43 1.85 -6.16 -6.31
N CYS A 44 2.47 -4.99 -6.54
CA CYS A 44 1.85 -3.69 -6.29
C CYS A 44 0.50 -3.56 -7.01
N LYS A 45 0.44 -4.00 -8.28
CA LYS A 45 -0.79 -4.01 -9.06
C LYS A 45 -1.87 -4.92 -8.46
N ARG A 46 -1.54 -6.15 -8.05
CA ARG A 46 -2.52 -7.08 -7.43
C ARG A 46 -3.07 -6.54 -6.11
N VAL A 47 -2.23 -5.86 -5.33
CA VAL A 47 -2.68 -5.18 -4.10
C VAL A 47 -3.62 -4.02 -4.43
N ALA A 48 -3.29 -3.18 -5.42
CA ALA A 48 -4.16 -2.09 -5.86
C ALA A 48 -5.49 -2.57 -6.47
N ASP A 49 -5.47 -3.65 -7.24
CA ASP A 49 -6.70 -4.23 -7.82
C ASP A 49 -7.63 -4.86 -6.76
N ALA A 50 -7.12 -5.11 -5.55
CA ALA A 50 -7.85 -5.76 -4.45
C ALA A 50 -8.48 -4.78 -3.43
N VAL A 51 -8.30 -3.48 -3.64
CA VAL A 51 -8.86 -2.40 -2.81
C VAL A 51 -9.86 -1.57 -3.62
N GLU A 52 -10.78 -0.89 -2.93
CA GLU A 52 -11.97 -0.31 -3.56
C GLU A 52 -11.77 1.16 -3.93
N ASP A 53 -11.31 1.98 -2.97
CA ASP A 53 -11.20 3.43 -3.12
C ASP A 53 -9.93 3.86 -3.89
N GLU A 54 -9.98 5.00 -4.60
CA GLU A 54 -8.84 5.49 -5.38
C GLU A 54 -7.62 5.84 -4.51
N ASP A 55 -7.82 6.50 -3.37
CA ASP A 55 -6.75 6.77 -2.41
C ASP A 55 -6.11 5.47 -1.89
N GLU A 56 -6.92 4.42 -1.66
CA GLU A 56 -6.39 3.11 -1.27
C GLU A 56 -5.51 2.53 -2.38
N ARG A 57 -5.90 2.71 -3.65
CA ARG A 57 -5.11 2.26 -4.81
C ARG A 57 -3.81 3.03 -4.97
N VAL A 58 -3.84 4.35 -4.76
CA VAL A 58 -2.63 5.19 -4.72
C VAL A 58 -1.68 4.66 -3.65
N VAL A 59 -2.16 4.48 -2.42
CA VAL A 59 -1.36 3.93 -1.31
C VAL A 59 -0.87 2.51 -1.63
N ALA A 60 -1.70 1.66 -2.24
CA ALA A 60 -1.32 0.31 -2.63
C ALA A 60 -0.18 0.27 -3.65
N TYR A 61 -0.12 1.20 -4.60
CA TYR A 61 1.03 1.31 -5.49
C TYR A 61 2.30 1.76 -4.75
N LEU A 62 2.16 2.62 -3.74
CA LEU A 62 3.29 3.21 -3.02
C LEU A 62 3.76 2.42 -1.79
N HIS A 63 2.98 1.44 -1.31
CA HIS A 63 3.16 0.85 0.03
C HIS A 63 4.56 0.26 0.31
N ASP A 64 5.25 -0.18 -0.73
CA ASP A 64 6.58 -0.78 -0.65
C ASP A 64 7.69 0.10 -1.25
N VAL A 65 7.33 1.25 -1.83
CA VAL A 65 8.28 2.11 -2.56
C VAL A 65 9.36 2.65 -1.62
N VAL A 66 8.99 3.08 -0.41
CA VAL A 66 9.95 3.59 0.58
C VAL A 66 10.79 2.46 1.19
N GLU A 67 10.20 1.28 1.40
CA GLU A 67 10.89 0.15 2.03
C GLU A 67 11.87 -0.54 1.07
N LYS A 68 11.52 -0.66 -0.22
CA LYS A 68 12.23 -1.49 -1.19
C LYS A 68 12.74 -0.73 -2.42
N GLY A 69 12.35 0.52 -2.62
CA GLY A 69 12.82 1.37 -3.71
C GLY A 69 14.07 2.17 -3.33
N PRO A 70 15.25 1.88 -3.90
CA PRO A 70 16.47 2.64 -3.57
C PRO A 70 16.30 4.14 -3.83
N GLY A 71 16.64 4.96 -2.83
CA GLY A 71 16.57 6.42 -2.92
C GLY A 71 15.15 7.01 -2.86
N TRP A 72 14.14 6.21 -2.50
CA TRP A 72 12.80 6.71 -2.17
C TRP A 72 12.66 6.96 -0.67
N THR A 73 12.06 8.09 -0.32
CA THR A 73 11.78 8.52 1.05
C THR A 73 10.36 9.09 1.11
N LEU A 74 9.79 9.20 2.31
CA LEU A 74 8.50 9.87 2.49
C LEU A 74 8.55 11.34 2.07
N ASP A 75 9.66 12.04 2.30
CA ASP A 75 9.85 13.43 1.87
C ASP A 75 9.85 13.53 0.34
N ARG A 76 10.52 12.60 -0.34
CA ARG A 76 10.49 12.58 -1.80
C ARG A 76 9.08 12.33 -2.34
N LEU A 77 8.30 11.46 -1.71
CA LEU A 77 6.90 11.27 -2.09
C LEU A 77 6.07 12.54 -1.86
N ARG A 78 6.34 13.31 -0.79
CA ARG A 78 5.71 14.64 -0.60
C ARG A 78 6.09 15.62 -1.71
N GLU A 79 7.36 15.64 -2.12
CA GLU A 79 7.85 16.48 -3.22
C GLU A 79 7.24 16.10 -4.58
N GLU A 80 6.85 14.84 -4.76
CA GLU A 80 6.11 14.36 -5.94
C GLU A 80 4.63 14.81 -5.96
N GLY A 81 4.16 15.46 -4.90
CA GLY A 81 2.84 16.11 -4.83
C GLY A 81 1.76 15.34 -4.08
N PHE A 82 2.06 14.16 -3.53
CA PHE A 82 1.05 13.38 -2.80
C PHE A 82 0.59 14.07 -1.51
N SER A 83 -0.70 13.98 -1.23
CA SER A 83 -1.32 14.57 -0.04
C SER A 83 -0.74 14.00 1.28
N SER A 84 -0.86 14.75 2.37
CA SER A 84 -0.42 14.28 3.69
C SER A 84 -1.11 12.97 4.10
N THR A 85 -2.39 12.80 3.73
CA THR A 85 -3.17 11.59 4.01
C THR A 85 -2.55 10.36 3.35
N ILE A 86 -2.16 10.45 2.07
CA ILE A 86 -1.47 9.37 1.35
C ILE A 86 -0.12 9.07 2.02
N ILE A 87 0.65 10.11 2.34
CA ILE A 87 1.99 9.95 2.93
C ILE A 87 1.93 9.31 4.31
N GLU A 88 0.97 9.69 5.15
CA GLU A 88 0.74 9.09 6.46
C GLU A 88 0.34 7.61 6.36
N ALA A 89 -0.44 7.25 5.35
CA ALA A 89 -0.78 5.86 5.09
C ALA A 89 0.42 5.04 4.58
N VAL A 90 1.27 5.62 3.72
CA VAL A 90 2.52 4.98 3.27
C VAL A 90 3.51 4.83 4.44
N ASP A 91 3.65 5.82 5.32
CA ASP A 91 4.45 5.68 6.55
C ASP A 91 3.93 4.55 7.43
N ALA A 92 2.60 4.45 7.60
CA ALA A 92 1.96 3.39 8.34
C ALA A 92 2.28 1.98 7.77
N LEU A 93 2.51 1.89 6.45
CA LEU A 93 2.84 0.66 5.72
C LEU A 93 4.34 0.42 5.55
N THR A 94 5.20 1.37 5.92
CA THR A 94 6.66 1.24 5.85
C THR A 94 7.19 0.71 7.17
N ARG A 95 7.90 -0.41 7.16
CA ARG A 95 8.40 -1.05 8.38
C ARG A 95 9.54 -0.26 9.04
N ARG A 96 9.54 -0.25 10.37
CA ARG A 96 10.58 0.37 11.21
C ARG A 96 11.59 -0.70 11.67
N PRO A 97 12.89 -0.37 11.80
CA PRO A 97 13.91 -1.36 12.21
C PRO A 97 13.68 -1.99 13.58
N GLU A 98 13.09 -1.23 14.51
CA GLU A 98 12.94 -1.62 15.93
C GLU A 98 11.57 -2.20 16.28
N GLU A 99 10.65 -2.34 15.31
CA GLU A 99 9.31 -2.87 15.58
C GLU A 99 9.20 -4.35 15.20
N SER A 100 8.47 -5.11 16.00
CA SER A 100 8.10 -6.49 15.68
C SER A 100 7.07 -6.54 14.54
N ASP A 101 6.93 -7.71 13.89
CA ASP A 101 5.91 -7.92 12.86
C ASP A 101 4.49 -7.61 13.38
N ASP A 102 4.20 -7.93 14.64
CA ASP A 102 2.87 -7.70 15.23
C ASP A 102 2.64 -6.21 15.48
N GLU A 103 3.65 -5.49 15.99
CA GLU A 103 3.59 -4.03 16.19
C GLU A 103 3.44 -3.29 14.86
N PHE A 104 4.18 -3.71 13.83
CA PHE A 104 4.04 -3.17 12.47
C PHE A 104 2.62 -3.33 11.95
N ILE A 105 2.08 -4.56 12.02
CA ILE A 105 0.71 -4.82 11.56
C ILE A 105 -0.30 -4.00 12.37
N MET A 106 -0.15 -3.94 13.70
CA MET A 106 -1.05 -3.13 14.54
C MET A 106 -0.96 -1.63 14.23
N ARG A 107 0.22 -1.11 13.92
CA ARG A 107 0.40 0.29 13.50
C ARG A 107 -0.26 0.55 12.15
N ALA A 108 0.00 -0.27 11.14
CA ALA A 108 -0.63 -0.18 9.82
C ALA A 108 -2.16 -0.21 9.91
N LEU A 109 -2.71 -1.15 10.70
CA LEU A 109 -4.16 -1.30 10.89
C LEU A 109 -4.82 -0.15 11.68
N SER A 110 -4.02 0.72 12.32
CA SER A 110 -4.54 1.90 13.04
C SER A 110 -4.80 3.10 12.14
N ASN A 111 -4.20 3.12 10.94
CA ASN A 111 -4.49 4.13 9.94
C ASN A 111 -5.64 3.63 9.03
N PRO A 112 -6.77 4.35 8.93
CA PRO A 112 -7.93 3.92 8.16
C PRO A 112 -7.64 3.61 6.69
N LEU A 113 -6.77 4.40 6.05
CA LEU A 113 -6.42 4.25 4.63
C LEU A 113 -5.38 3.15 4.40
N ALA A 114 -4.46 2.95 5.34
CA ALA A 114 -3.47 1.89 5.27
C ALA A 114 -4.06 0.49 5.56
N ARG A 115 -5.10 0.41 6.41
CA ARG A 115 -5.73 -0.85 6.83
C ARG A 115 -6.14 -1.75 5.65
N PRO A 116 -6.98 -1.31 4.69
CA PRO A 116 -7.42 -2.14 3.57
C PRO A 116 -6.24 -2.59 2.70
N VAL A 117 -5.29 -1.69 2.44
CA VAL A 117 -4.04 -2.00 1.72
C VAL A 117 -3.22 -3.06 2.44
N LYS A 118 -3.09 -2.97 3.78
CA LYS A 118 -2.34 -3.96 4.55
C LYS A 118 -2.98 -5.34 4.49
N VAL A 119 -4.31 -5.41 4.49
CA VAL A 119 -5.05 -6.66 4.37
C VAL A 119 -4.86 -7.26 2.98
N ALA A 120 -4.93 -6.44 1.92
CA ALA A 120 -4.68 -6.87 0.55
C ALA A 120 -3.24 -7.39 0.36
N ASP A 121 -2.23 -6.68 0.87
CA ASP A 121 -0.82 -7.11 0.89
C ASP A 121 -0.62 -8.47 1.57
N LEU A 122 -1.18 -8.66 2.77
CA LEU A 122 -1.11 -9.93 3.50
C LEU A 122 -1.75 -11.08 2.72
N ARG A 123 -2.89 -10.85 2.05
CA ARG A 123 -3.59 -11.85 1.24
C ARG A 123 -2.81 -12.21 -0.02
N ASP A 124 -2.28 -11.23 -0.74
CA ASP A 124 -1.45 -11.47 -1.93
C ASP A 124 -0.20 -12.28 -1.56
N ASN A 125 0.49 -11.86 -0.51
CA ASN A 125 1.67 -12.55 -0.03
C ASN A 125 1.38 -13.99 0.42
N LEU A 126 0.25 -14.24 1.08
CA LEU A 126 -0.19 -15.58 1.46
C LEU A 126 -0.47 -16.45 0.22
N ALA A 127 -1.15 -15.90 -0.79
CA ALA A 127 -1.45 -16.61 -2.03
C ALA A 127 -0.18 -16.96 -2.79
N GLN A 128 0.76 -16.01 -2.91
CA GLN A 128 2.06 -16.25 -3.52
C GLN A 128 2.85 -17.33 -2.76
N ALA A 129 2.91 -17.22 -1.43
CA ALA A 129 3.64 -18.18 -0.61
C ALA A 129 3.10 -19.61 -0.77
N LYS A 130 1.77 -19.77 -0.84
CA LYS A 130 1.11 -21.05 -1.14
C LYS A 130 1.46 -21.58 -2.52
N SER A 131 1.46 -20.71 -3.55
CA SER A 131 1.71 -21.12 -4.93
C SER A 131 3.12 -21.70 -5.16
N ILE A 132 4.11 -21.22 -4.40
CA ILE A 132 5.51 -21.67 -4.49
C ILE A 132 5.91 -22.65 -3.38
N GLY A 133 4.98 -23.02 -2.49
CA GLY A 133 5.25 -23.93 -1.36
C GLY A 133 6.21 -23.38 -0.30
N SER A 134 6.25 -22.06 -0.11
CA SER A 134 7.05 -21.41 0.95
C SER A 134 6.27 -21.24 2.26
N ASP A 135 6.96 -20.85 3.34
CA ASP A 135 6.34 -20.64 4.65
C ASP A 135 5.23 -19.57 4.63
N THR A 136 4.04 -19.95 5.09
CA THR A 136 2.84 -19.10 5.16
C THR A 136 2.60 -18.50 6.55
N SER A 137 3.33 -18.97 7.57
CA SER A 137 3.02 -18.74 8.99
C SER A 137 2.88 -17.26 9.34
N LYS A 138 3.77 -16.41 8.80
CA LYS A 138 3.76 -14.97 9.09
C LYS A 138 2.53 -14.25 8.52
N TYR A 139 2.06 -14.63 7.34
CA TYR A 139 0.90 -13.98 6.72
C TYR A 139 -0.41 -14.45 7.37
N GLU A 140 -0.50 -15.73 7.72
CA GLU A 140 -1.62 -16.28 8.49
C GLU A 140 -1.71 -15.65 9.88
N LYS A 141 -0.57 -15.47 10.56
CA LYS A 141 -0.51 -14.74 11.83
C LYS A 141 -1.02 -13.31 11.67
N GLY A 142 -0.55 -12.60 10.64
CA GLY A 142 -1.00 -11.24 10.35
C GLY A 142 -2.50 -11.13 10.10
N LEU A 143 -3.08 -12.04 9.32
CA LEU A 143 -4.52 -12.06 9.06
C LEU A 143 -5.35 -12.38 10.33
N LYS A 144 -4.85 -13.23 11.24
CA LYS A 144 -5.48 -13.45 12.55
C LYS A 144 -5.50 -12.18 13.41
N ILE A 145 -4.47 -11.33 13.34
CA ILE A 145 -4.45 -10.04 14.03
C ILE A 145 -5.53 -9.11 13.45
N VAL A 146 -5.69 -9.09 12.12
CA VAL A 146 -6.74 -8.31 11.44
C VAL A 146 -8.14 -8.72 11.92
N GLU A 147 -8.41 -10.02 11.97
CA GLU A 147 -9.71 -10.58 12.39
C GLU A 147 -10.05 -10.15 13.82
N ARG A 148 -9.13 -10.34 14.77
CA ARG A 148 -9.33 -9.96 16.18
C ARG A 148 -9.64 -8.47 16.38
N ARG A 149 -9.16 -7.60 15.48
CA ARG A 149 -9.39 -6.15 15.51
C ARG A 149 -10.66 -5.73 14.76
N ARG A 150 -11.31 -6.62 14.01
CA ARG A 150 -12.67 -6.36 13.50
C ARG A 150 -13.72 -6.60 14.59
N ASP A 151 -13.40 -7.49 15.52
CA ASP A 151 -14.31 -7.93 16.58
C ASP A 151 -14.16 -7.14 17.90
N ALA A 152 -13.21 -6.20 17.96
CA ALA A 152 -12.90 -5.35 19.12
C ALA A 152 -13.32 -3.90 18.88
#